data_AF-A0A485A523-F1
#
_entry.id   AF-A0A485A523-F1
#
_cell.length_a   1.000
_cell.length_b   1.000
_cell.length_c   1.000
_cell.angle_alpha   90.00
_cell.angle_beta   90.00
_cell.angle_gamma   90.00
#
_symmetry.space_group_name_H-M   'P 1'
#
loop_
_entity.id
_entity.type
_entity.pdbx_description
1 polymer ?
#
loop_
_entity_poly.entity_id
_entity_poly.type
_entity_poly.pdbx_seq_one_letter_code
_entity_poly.pdbx_strand_id
1 'polypeptide(L)'
;MTEDFLSRRQYGLRIRHLGNETWLPEVIEDVSPGVVWANDSRTLYYVRQHPVTLLPWQVWRHHVGAPTAQDELIYEEADDAFYVSLHKTSVQKICGYRAFQRNDQ
;
A
#
# COMPACT_ATOMS: atom_id res chain seq x y z
N MET A 1 -8.53 0.13 -7.31
CA MET A 1 -9.60 0.87 -6.62
C MET A 1 -9.56 0.43 -5.18
N THR A 2 -9.56 1.36 -4.23
CA THR A 2 -9.55 1.07 -2.79
C THR A 2 -10.96 1.31 -2.26
N GLU A 3 -11.56 0.32 -1.61
CA GLU A 3 -12.91 0.39 -1.01
C GLU A 3 -12.81 0.28 0.52
N ASP A 4 -13.58 1.10 1.25
CA ASP A 4 -13.69 1.11 2.73
C ASP A 4 -15.02 0.49 3.15
N PHE A 5 -14.97 -0.60 3.93
CA PHE A 5 -16.16 -1.30 4.43
C PHE A 5 -16.44 -1.03 5.91
N LEU A 6 -15.51 -0.41 6.65
CA LEU A 6 -15.55 -0.34 8.11
C LEU A 6 -15.57 1.09 8.68
N SER A 7 -15.49 2.11 7.83
CA SER A 7 -15.45 3.52 8.26
C SER A 7 -14.31 3.78 9.26
N ARG A 8 -13.21 3.05 9.09
CA ARG A 8 -11.96 3.16 9.89
C ARG A 8 -10.76 3.56 9.03
N ARG A 9 -10.98 3.88 7.74
CA ARG A 9 -9.92 4.13 6.74
C ARG A 9 -8.98 2.94 6.51
N GLN A 10 -9.43 1.73 6.82
CA GLN A 10 -8.76 0.49 6.43
C GLN A 10 -9.35 0.06 5.09
N TYR A 11 -8.53 0.12 4.03
CA TYR A 11 -8.99 -0.17 2.69
C TYR A 11 -8.63 -1.60 2.29
N GLY A 12 -9.52 -2.22 1.52
CA GLY A 12 -9.19 -3.40 0.74
C GLY A 12 -8.64 -2.98 -0.62
N LEU A 13 -7.46 -3.49 -0.98
CA LEU A 13 -6.92 -3.36 -2.33
C LEU A 13 -7.31 -4.58 -3.15
N ARG A 14 -7.99 -4.31 -4.27
CA ARG A 14 -8.38 -5.30 -5.27
C ARG A 14 -7.83 -4.90 -6.64
N ILE A 15 -7.39 -5.91 -7.38
CA ILE A 15 -6.79 -5.73 -8.71
C ILE A 15 -7.76 -6.27 -9.76
N ARG A 16 -8.04 -5.44 -10.78
CA ARG A 16 -8.88 -5.80 -11.92
C ARG A 16 -8.03 -5.88 -13.17
N HIS A 17 -8.15 -6.97 -13.90
CA HIS A 17 -7.54 -7.12 -15.20
C HIS A 17 -8.42 -6.41 -16.25
N LEU A 18 -7.86 -5.43 -16.95
CA LEU A 18 -8.64 -4.58 -17.86
C LEU A 18 -8.95 -5.27 -19.19
N GLY A 19 -8.10 -6.20 -19.65
CA GLY A 19 -8.27 -6.83 -20.97
C GLY A 19 -9.45 -7.81 -21.06
N ASN A 20 -9.84 -8.41 -19.95
CA ASN A 20 -10.96 -9.34 -19.86
C ASN A 20 -12.00 -8.89 -18.80
N GLU A 21 -11.81 -7.70 -18.23
CA GLU A 21 -12.69 -7.09 -17.24
C GLU A 21 -12.88 -7.89 -15.94
N THR A 22 -12.07 -8.91 -15.67
CA THR A 22 -12.20 -9.78 -14.50
C THR A 22 -11.42 -9.27 -13.29
N TRP A 23 -11.97 -9.49 -12.10
CA TRP A 23 -11.26 -9.28 -10.85
C TRP A 23 -10.32 -10.45 -10.53
N LEU A 24 -9.12 -10.13 -10.04
CA LEU A 24 -8.23 -11.16 -9.51
C LEU A 24 -8.74 -11.63 -8.13
N PRO A 25 -8.47 -12.90 -7.76
CA PRO A 25 -8.96 -13.47 -6.51
C PRO A 25 -8.27 -12.88 -5.26
N GLU A 26 -7.11 -12.25 -5.45
CA GLU A 26 -6.35 -11.64 -4.36
C GLU A 26 -7.01 -10.37 -3.82
N VAL A 27 -7.02 -10.26 -2.49
CA VAL A 27 -7.46 -9.08 -1.75
C VAL A 27 -6.39 -8.81 -0.69
N ILE A 28 -5.86 -7.60 -0.69
CA ILE A 28 -4.89 -7.15 0.32
C ILE A 28 -5.62 -6.21 1.27
N GLU A 29 -5.73 -6.62 2.54
CA GLU A 29 -6.42 -5.87 3.59
C GLU A 29 -5.46 -4.93 4.34
N ASP A 30 -6.03 -4.04 5.15
CA ASP A 30 -5.31 -3.08 6.01
C ASP A 30 -4.30 -2.19 5.26
N VAL A 31 -4.67 -1.80 4.04
CA VAL A 31 -3.82 -0.91 3.23
C VAL A 31 -4.25 0.55 3.38
N SER A 32 -3.25 1.43 3.35
CA SER A 32 -3.48 2.84 3.10
C SER A 32 -3.93 3.05 1.64
N PRO A 33 -4.59 4.17 1.31
CA PRO A 33 -5.01 4.45 -0.06
C PRO A 33 -3.85 4.67 -1.05
N GLY A 34 -2.61 4.80 -0.57
CA GLY A 34 -1.43 4.99 -1.40
C GLY A 34 -0.93 3.69 -2.03
N VAL A 35 -1.05 3.58 -3.35
CA VAL A 35 -0.61 2.42 -4.14
C VAL A 35 0.16 2.89 -5.37
N VAL A 36 1.28 2.23 -5.68
CA VAL A 36 2.13 2.57 -6.82
C VAL A 36 2.43 1.33 -7.66
N TRP A 37 2.12 1.42 -8.95
CA TRP A 37 2.52 0.40 -9.93
C TRP A 37 3.98 0.58 -10.36
N ALA A 38 4.71 -0.53 -10.37
CA ALA A 38 5.98 -0.63 -11.06
C ALA A 38 5.77 -0.53 -12.59
N ASN A 39 6.87 -0.35 -13.32
CA ASN A 39 6.82 -0.16 -14.77
C ASN A 39 6.62 -1.46 -15.56
N ASP A 40 6.68 -2.63 -14.89
CA ASP A 40 6.47 -3.94 -15.51
C ASP A 40 4.99 -4.34 -15.61
N SER A 41 4.08 -3.52 -15.05
CA SER A 41 2.64 -3.82 -14.92
C SER A 41 2.31 -5.14 -14.21
N ARG A 42 3.27 -5.69 -13.47
CA ARG A 42 3.18 -6.97 -12.74
C ARG A 42 3.54 -6.83 -11.27
N THR A 43 4.21 -5.74 -10.91
CA THR A 43 4.64 -5.46 -9.56
C THR A 43 3.92 -4.21 -9.04
N LEU A 44 3.41 -4.32 -7.82
CA LEU A 44 2.68 -3.26 -7.14
C LEU A 44 3.28 -3.05 -5.75
N TYR A 45 3.41 -1.79 -5.37
CA TYR A 45 3.85 -1.39 -4.05
C TYR A 45 2.68 -0.75 -3.30
N TYR A 46 2.52 -1.14 -2.05
CA TYR A 46 1.45 -0.63 -1.19
C TYR A 46 1.99 -0.38 0.22
N VAL A 47 1.26 0.42 0.98
CA VAL A 47 1.61 0.70 2.38
C VAL A 47 0.56 0.06 3.29
N ARG A 48 1.01 -0.74 4.26
CA ARG A 48 0.16 -1.28 5.33
C ARG A 48 0.04 -0.29 6.47
N GLN A 49 -1.16 -0.28 7.06
CA GLN A 49 -1.43 0.43 8.29
C GLN A 49 -1.30 -0.50 9.49
N HIS A 50 -0.88 0.07 10.61
CA HIS A 50 -0.87 -0.64 11.87
C HIS A 50 -2.32 -0.89 12.33
N PRO A 51 -2.71 -2.11 12.74
CA PRO A 51 -4.11 -2.45 13.01
C PRO A 51 -4.71 -1.68 14.19
N VAL A 52 -3.87 -1.22 15.12
CA VAL A 52 -4.29 -0.46 16.31
C VAL A 52 -4.20 1.05 16.11
N THR A 53 -3.03 1.59 15.80
CA THR A 53 -2.78 3.03 15.67
C THR A 53 -3.22 3.61 14.32
N LEU A 54 -3.49 2.75 13.33
CA LEU A 54 -3.83 3.11 11.94
C LEU A 54 -2.73 3.91 11.21
N LEU A 55 -1.52 3.98 11.78
CA LEU A 55 -0.38 4.64 11.18
C LEU A 55 0.17 3.80 10.01
N PRO A 56 0.42 4.42 8.84
CA PRO A 56 1.07 3.72 7.74
C PRO A 56 2.57 3.62 8.02
N TRP A 57 3.08 2.38 8.14
CA TRP A 57 4.41 2.11 8.70
C TRP A 57 5.23 1.10 7.90
N GLN A 58 4.59 0.25 7.09
CA GLN A 58 5.29 -0.75 6.27
C GLN A 58 5.00 -0.59 4.78
N VAL A 59 6.04 -0.66 3.96
CA VAL A 59 5.95 -0.74 2.50
C VAL A 59 6.15 -2.18 2.07
N TRP A 60 5.20 -2.70 1.31
CA TRP A 60 5.19 -4.06 0.81
C TRP A 60 5.19 -4.07 -0.72
N ARG A 61 5.80 -5.12 -1.28
CA ARG A 61 5.78 -5.43 -2.71
C ARG A 61 4.92 -6.66 -2.95
N HIS A 62 3.98 -6.52 -3.88
CA HIS A 62 3.10 -7.57 -4.35
C HIS A 62 3.38 -7.88 -5.82
N HIS A 63 3.41 -9.16 -6.16
CA HIS A 63 3.43 -9.63 -7.54
C HIS A 63 2.03 -10.06 -7.97
N VAL A 64 1.48 -9.40 -8.98
CA VAL A 64 0.10 -9.62 -9.44
C VAL A 64 -0.13 -11.08 -9.81
N GLY A 65 -1.17 -11.68 -9.23
CA GLY A 65 -1.52 -13.08 -9.43
C GLY A 65 -0.76 -14.05 -8.53
N ALA A 66 0.14 -13.58 -7.68
CA ALA A 66 0.74 -14.37 -6.62
C ALA A 66 -0.11 -14.27 -5.33
N PRO A 67 -0.15 -15.30 -4.48
CA PRO A 67 -0.79 -15.20 -3.17
C PRO A 67 -0.18 -14.06 -2.34
N THR A 68 -1.02 -13.30 -1.63
CA THR A 68 -0.58 -12.18 -0.76
C THR A 68 0.38 -12.61 0.36
N ALA A 69 0.39 -13.91 0.71
CA ALA A 69 1.37 -14.49 1.64
C ALA A 69 2.81 -14.50 1.09
N GLN A 70 3.00 -14.26 -0.21
CA GLN A 70 4.31 -14.15 -0.86
C GLN A 70 4.76 -12.68 -1.00
N ASP A 71 4.00 -11.73 -0.46
CA ASP A 71 4.37 -10.33 -0.50
C ASP A 71 5.66 -10.10 0.31
N GLU A 72 6.51 -9.22 -0.22
CA GLU A 72 7.81 -8.93 0.36
C GLU A 72 7.80 -7.60 1.09
N LEU A 73 8.29 -7.57 2.32
CA LEU A 73 8.53 -6.34 3.06
C LEU A 73 9.73 -5.62 2.46
N ILE A 74 9.52 -4.38 2.01
CA ILE A 74 10.55 -3.54 1.40
C ILE A 74 11.11 -2.54 2.40
N TYR A 75 10.25 -1.99 3.25
CA TYR A 75 10.64 -1.00 4.26
C TYR A 75 9.67 -1.05 5.44
N GLU A 76 10.19 -0.85 6.64
CA GLU A 76 9.43 -0.72 7.88
C GLU A 76 9.95 0.49 8.65
N GLU A 77 9.04 1.38 9.06
CA GLU A 77 9.33 2.45 10.01
C GLU A 77 9.01 1.96 11.42
N ALA A 78 10.03 1.88 12.27
CA ALA A 78 9.91 1.40 13.64
C ALA A 78 9.58 2.51 14.66
N ASP A 79 9.66 3.79 14.25
CA ASP A 79 9.38 4.93 15.11
C ASP A 79 7.97 5.46 14.86
N ASP A 80 7.08 5.25 15.85
CA ASP A 80 5.68 5.66 15.83
C ASP A 80 5.48 7.19 15.69
N ALA A 81 6.52 8.00 15.85
CA ALA A 81 6.47 9.45 15.58
C ALA A 81 6.46 9.78 14.07
N PHE A 82 6.72 8.80 13.21
CA PHE A 82 6.82 8.97 11.77
C PHE A 82 5.83 8.07 11.03
N TYR A 83 5.41 8.53 9.87
CA TYR A 83 4.61 7.73 8.96
C TYR A 83 5.26 7.64 7.58
N VAL A 84 4.98 6.53 6.92
CA VAL A 84 5.49 6.18 5.60
C VAL A 84 4.41 6.32 4.57
N SER A 85 4.79 6.81 3.40
CA SER A 85 3.87 6.94 2.29
C SER A 85 4.63 6.92 0.96
N LEU A 86 3.93 6.45 -0.06
CA LEU A 86 4.50 6.18 -1.38
C LEU A 86 4.04 7.22 -2.38
N HIS A 87 4.99 7.74 -3.16
CA HIS A 87 4.70 8.54 -4.35
C HIS A 87 5.55 8.09 -5.54
N LYS A 88 4.96 8.20 -6.74
CA LYS A 88 5.69 8.01 -7.99
C LYS A 88 6.24 9.36 -8.45
N THR A 89 7.56 9.46 -8.59
CA THR A 89 8.21 10.67 -9.12
C THR A 89 8.21 10.67 -10.65
N SER A 90 8.34 11.86 -11.26
CA SER A 90 8.32 12.04 -12.72
C SER A 90 9.39 11.22 -13.46
N VAL A 91 10.49 10.86 -12.78
CA VAL A 91 11.54 9.96 -13.29
C VAL A 91 11.22 8.47 -13.11
N GLN A 92 9.95 8.11 -12.95
CA GLN A 92 9.47 6.73 -12.75
C GLN A 92 10.15 5.98 -11.58
N LYS A 93 10.76 6.71 -10.65
CA LYS A 93 11.29 6.16 -9.40
C LYS A 93 10.23 6.24 -8.31
N ILE A 94 10.12 5.15 -7.57
CA ILE A 94 9.29 5.08 -6.37
C ILE A 94 10.10 5.73 -5.24
N CYS A 95 9.54 6.77 -4.64
CA CYS A 95 10.16 7.43 -3.49
C CYS A 95 9.25 7.25 -2.29
N GLY A 96 9.78 6.65 -1.22
CA GLY A 96 9.18 6.72 0.10
C GLY A 96 9.57 8.04 0.75
N TYR A 97 8.62 8.72 1.36
CA TYR A 97 8.90 9.87 2.21
C TYR A 97 8.54 9.54 3.65
N ARG A 98 9.37 10.03 4.55
CA ARG A 98 9.18 9.96 6.00
C ARG A 98 8.64 11.32 6.43
N ALA A 99 7.46 11.35 7.02
CA ALA A 99 6.87 12.59 7.49
C ALA A 99 6.62 12.51 9.00
N PHE A 100 6.96 13.60 9.69
CA PHE A 100 6.81 13.74 11.14
C PHE A 100 5.36 14.10 11.48
N GLN A 101 4.78 13.43 12.46
CA GLN A 101 3.48 13.81 12.98
C GLN A 101 3.65 14.97 13.96
N ARG A 102 3.32 16.20 13.54
CA ARG A 102 3.20 17.31 14.48
C ARG A 102 1.91 17.09 15.26
N ASN A 103 2.00 16.49 16.43
CA ASN A 103 0.90 16.51 17.40
C ASN A 103 0.74 17.96 17.88
N ASP A 104 -0.13 18.73 17.23
CA ASP A 104 -0.69 19.92 17.86
C ASP A 104 -1.52 19.46 19.06
N GLN A 105 -1.20 20.01 20.23
CA GLN A 105 -2.00 19.90 21.45
C GLN A 105 -3.30 20.68 21.34
#